data_AF-A0A842ZY16-F1
#
_entry.id   AF-A0A842ZY16-F1
#
_cell.length_a   1.000
_cell.length_b   1.000
_cell.length_c   1.000
_cell.angle_alpha   90.00
_cell.angle_beta   90.00
_cell.angle_gamma   90.00
#
_symmetry.space_group_name_H-M   'P 1'
#
loop_
_entity.id
_entity.type
_entity.pdbx_description
1 polymer ?
#
loop_
_entity_poly.entity_id
_entity_poly.type
_entity_poly.pdbx_seq_one_letter_code
_entity_poly.pdbx_strand_id
1 'polypeptide(L)'
;MPKRITIPAIIISIYFIFHGALYITCSLFFNGVWNSIFSFLFGNATLSSIFFLLPIILGILYISAAFGLLFGNHWARILLWLLCVLGIFLEFPLGTIISIAILIYSFVPSFSKVFSSKINKSSFQIGGMVIIVIGIVSFLIVSGVASGFLSFATYSVSGYGLSEDTPESKIVNITQRVGITDVLLELTASTDYAIEQQDALLANIARYIIKVKQRFTEASNGMIVTIEASNLLEIAKDKNIAKIYSLNPSFQFLPDELLIDTSQSYASLQLNVEALWKQGITGKGITVAVMDTGIKEDHPDLQRDGKSIVVGGLHLHGEYVHEHGTMVASCIANQNETYKGIAPDVNLLNIEVFQWQTIGGIRYLTATNADILQGFEFIANWKKITGDFVILSCSWGVSTQSWKHDADICTEAVNRLAMQYNIPVIAAAGNSGPKTMPYTPIPYQIMSPGGAKNVLAVGAVNNNNGIASFSSRGPYYTGIDKPDIVAPGVNVPVLNYQKITTASGTSFACPYVSGVAALLAQDHEGLSVTQLYDAIKRGATDLGETGYDYEYGYGIVNAENSLEYIEQAPSTGNMTYMVLVIMIFGAIIMFYPSLNKKLH
;
A
#
# COMPACT_ATOMS: atom_id res chain seq x y z
N MET A 1 -9.05 -72.69 -14.57
CA MET A 1 -10.19 -71.78 -14.76
C MET A 1 -9.66 -70.36 -14.85
N PRO A 2 -10.02 -69.55 -15.86
CA PRO A 2 -9.65 -68.14 -15.87
C PRO A 2 -10.22 -67.47 -14.60
N LYS A 3 -9.38 -66.75 -13.85
CA LYS A 3 -9.81 -66.03 -12.65
C LYS A 3 -10.95 -65.10 -13.08
N ARG A 4 -12.17 -65.31 -12.54
CA ARG A 4 -13.30 -64.39 -12.77
C ARG A 4 -12.85 -62.99 -12.31
N ILE A 5 -12.77 -62.05 -13.24
CA ILE A 5 -12.50 -60.65 -12.94
C ILE A 5 -13.68 -60.16 -12.10
N THR A 6 -13.39 -59.58 -10.94
CA THR A 6 -14.44 -59.14 -10.02
C THR A 6 -15.04 -57.82 -10.51
N ILE A 7 -16.35 -57.63 -10.34
CA ILE A 7 -17.05 -56.38 -10.71
C ILE A 7 -16.34 -55.12 -10.17
N PRO A 8 -15.83 -55.10 -8.92
CA PRO A 8 -15.03 -53.98 -8.42
C PRO A 8 -13.74 -53.74 -9.23
N ALA A 9 -13.04 -54.79 -9.66
CA ALA A 9 -11.83 -54.61 -10.47
C ALA A 9 -12.15 -54.01 -11.86
N ILE A 10 -13.30 -54.37 -12.44
CA ILE A 10 -13.76 -53.79 -13.71
C ILE A 10 -14.09 -52.30 -13.54
N ILE A 11 -14.86 -51.94 -12.51
CA ILE A 11 -15.25 -50.55 -12.23
C ILE A 11 -14.01 -49.69 -11.94
N ILE A 12 -13.09 -50.20 -11.13
CA ILE A 12 -11.83 -49.51 -10.79
C ILE A 12 -10.96 -49.32 -12.05
N SER A 13 -10.83 -50.34 -12.88
CA SER A 13 -10.06 -50.24 -14.12
C SER A 13 -10.68 -49.27 -15.13
N ILE A 14 -12.01 -49.23 -15.25
CA ILE A 14 -12.70 -48.25 -16.11
C ILE A 14 -12.43 -46.82 -15.64
N TYR A 15 -12.50 -46.58 -14.33
CA TYR A 15 -12.17 -45.29 -13.73
C TYR A 15 -10.74 -44.85 -14.08
N PHE A 16 -9.74 -45.71 -13.88
CA PHE A 16 -8.34 -45.35 -14.16
C PHE A 16 -8.00 -45.22 -15.64
N ILE A 17 -8.67 -45.97 -16.51
CA ILE A 17 -8.54 -45.78 -17.97
C ILE A 17 -9.12 -44.43 -18.37
N PHE A 18 -10.32 -44.09 -17.87
CA PHE A 18 -10.95 -42.80 -18.17
C PHE A 18 -10.13 -41.63 -17.60
N HIS A 19 -9.64 -41.77 -16.37
CA HIS A 19 -8.86 -40.76 -15.68
C HIS A 19 -7.47 -40.57 -16.33
N GLY A 20 -6.78 -41.65 -16.71
CA GLY A 20 -5.52 -41.57 -17.46
C GLY A 20 -5.69 -40.97 -18.86
N ALA A 21 -6.79 -41.29 -19.55
CA ALA A 21 -7.13 -40.68 -20.82
C ALA A 21 -7.44 -39.18 -20.68
N LEU A 22 -8.11 -38.77 -19.59
CA LEU A 22 -8.37 -37.37 -19.26
C LEU A 22 -7.06 -36.61 -19.02
N TYR A 23 -6.11 -37.21 -18.29
CA TYR A 23 -4.78 -36.63 -18.02
C TYR A 23 -4.00 -36.38 -19.31
N ILE A 24 -3.99 -37.36 -20.22
CA ILE A 24 -3.31 -37.27 -21.52
C ILE A 24 -4.00 -36.23 -22.41
N THR A 25 -5.33 -36.22 -22.48
CA THR A 25 -6.07 -35.28 -23.33
C THR A 25 -6.05 -33.84 -22.79
N CYS A 26 -6.14 -33.63 -21.48
CA CYS A 26 -5.96 -32.32 -20.86
C CYS A 26 -4.54 -31.77 -21.08
N SER A 27 -3.51 -32.62 -21.03
CA SER A 27 -2.12 -32.20 -21.31
C SER A 27 -1.88 -31.85 -22.78
N LEU A 28 -2.54 -32.55 -23.72
CA LEU A 28 -2.35 -32.34 -25.15
C LEU A 28 -3.20 -31.19 -25.72
N PHE A 29 -4.38 -30.91 -25.15
CA PHE A 29 -5.33 -29.94 -25.71
C PHE A 29 -5.58 -28.70 -24.84
N PHE A 30 -5.31 -28.75 -23.52
CA PHE A 30 -5.66 -27.67 -22.57
C PHE A 30 -4.43 -27.08 -21.87
N ASN A 31 -3.29 -27.05 -22.55
CA ASN A 31 -2.04 -26.47 -22.05
C ASN A 31 -2.18 -24.99 -21.63
N GLY A 32 -3.14 -24.24 -22.20
CA GLY A 32 -3.42 -22.87 -21.78
C GLY A 32 -4.11 -22.78 -20.42
N VAL A 33 -5.17 -23.57 -20.20
CA VAL A 33 -5.99 -23.50 -18.99
C VAL A 33 -5.22 -24.02 -17.78
N TRP A 34 -4.46 -25.10 -17.93
CA TRP A 34 -3.67 -25.64 -16.83
C TRP A 34 -2.44 -24.81 -16.50
N ASN A 35 -1.78 -24.16 -17.47
CA ASN A 35 -0.71 -23.21 -17.15
C ASN A 35 -1.27 -21.95 -16.47
N SER A 36 -2.49 -21.51 -16.81
CA SER A 36 -3.17 -20.44 -16.08
C SER A 36 -3.52 -20.86 -14.65
N ILE A 37 -4.04 -22.08 -14.44
CA ILE A 37 -4.36 -22.60 -13.10
C ILE A 37 -3.07 -22.89 -12.29
N PHE A 38 -2.02 -23.41 -12.90
CA PHE A 38 -0.76 -23.71 -12.23
C PHE A 38 0.04 -22.43 -11.93
N SER A 39 0.04 -21.46 -12.84
CA SER A 39 0.59 -20.11 -12.57
C SER A 39 -0.21 -19.40 -11.47
N PHE A 40 -1.54 -19.60 -11.44
CA PHE A 40 -2.41 -19.12 -10.38
C PHE A 40 -2.13 -19.78 -9.02
N LEU A 41 -1.77 -21.07 -8.99
CA LEU A 41 -1.51 -21.81 -7.75
C LEU A 41 -0.04 -21.72 -7.26
N PHE A 42 0.92 -21.50 -8.16
CA PHE A 42 2.35 -21.61 -7.84
C PHE A 42 3.21 -20.41 -8.27
N GLY A 43 2.62 -19.34 -8.81
CA GLY A 43 3.32 -18.08 -9.10
C GLY A 43 4.31 -18.16 -10.26
N ASN A 44 3.84 -17.85 -11.48
CA ASN A 44 4.64 -17.70 -12.72
C ASN A 44 5.69 -18.81 -13.00
N ALA A 45 5.41 -20.04 -12.58
CA ALA A 45 6.02 -21.24 -13.15
C ALA A 45 5.00 -21.90 -14.08
N THR A 46 5.39 -22.22 -15.32
CA THR A 46 4.59 -23.07 -16.20
C THR A 46 4.98 -24.52 -15.98
N LEU A 47 4.01 -25.42 -15.76
CA LEU A 47 4.29 -26.87 -15.59
C LEU A 47 5.11 -27.42 -16.78
N SER A 48 4.96 -26.79 -17.95
CA SER A 48 5.65 -27.07 -19.20
C SER A 48 7.17 -26.79 -19.18
N SER A 49 7.71 -25.96 -18.29
CA SER A 49 9.15 -25.62 -18.30
C SER A 49 10.02 -26.60 -17.52
N ILE A 50 9.44 -27.45 -16.67
CA ILE A 50 10.19 -28.40 -15.82
C ILE A 50 9.82 -29.87 -16.14
N PHE A 51 8.58 -30.17 -16.53
CA PHE A 51 8.10 -31.55 -16.66
C PHE A 51 7.08 -31.77 -17.79
N PHE A 52 7.41 -31.37 -19.03
CA PHE A 52 6.52 -31.49 -20.20
C PHE A 52 5.94 -32.91 -20.44
N LEU A 53 6.67 -33.95 -20.05
CA LEU A 53 6.25 -35.35 -20.26
C LEU A 53 5.55 -35.98 -19.05
N LEU A 54 5.60 -35.37 -17.87
CA LEU A 54 5.13 -36.00 -16.63
C LEU A 54 3.62 -36.34 -16.64
N PRO A 55 2.71 -35.47 -17.12
CA PRO A 55 1.28 -35.81 -17.20
C PRO A 55 1.01 -36.97 -18.17
N ILE A 56 1.75 -37.03 -19.28
CA ILE A 56 1.64 -38.10 -20.26
C ILE A 56 2.16 -39.42 -19.67
N ILE A 57 3.30 -39.39 -18.98
CA ILE A 57 3.87 -40.54 -18.27
C ILE A 57 2.91 -41.05 -17.21
N LEU A 58 2.33 -40.17 -16.39
CA LEU A 58 1.36 -40.54 -15.37
C LEU A 58 0.09 -41.14 -15.97
N GLY A 59 -0.45 -40.57 -17.04
CA GLY A 59 -1.59 -41.12 -17.75
C GLY A 59 -1.32 -42.52 -18.31
N ILE A 60 -0.15 -42.74 -18.90
CA ILE A 60 0.29 -44.07 -19.36
C ILE A 60 0.38 -45.06 -18.18
N LEU A 61 0.98 -44.64 -17.06
CA LEU A 61 1.12 -45.47 -15.87
C LEU A 61 -0.23 -45.85 -15.24
N TYR A 62 -1.21 -44.92 -15.21
CA TYR A 62 -2.57 -45.21 -14.76
C TYR A 62 -3.28 -46.24 -15.65
N ILE A 63 -3.16 -46.09 -16.97
CA ILE A 63 -3.72 -47.04 -17.94
C ILE A 63 -3.02 -48.42 -17.81
N SER A 64 -1.69 -48.45 -17.70
CA SER A 64 -0.92 -49.69 -17.49
C SER A 64 -1.31 -50.40 -16.20
N ALA A 65 -1.50 -49.66 -15.11
CA ALA A 65 -1.96 -50.24 -13.84
C ALA A 65 -3.41 -50.78 -13.95
N ALA A 66 -4.29 -50.08 -14.66
CA ALA A 66 -5.67 -50.53 -14.90
C ALA A 66 -5.73 -51.85 -15.69
N PHE A 67 -4.93 -51.99 -16.76
CA PHE A 67 -4.81 -53.25 -17.49
C PHE A 67 -4.16 -54.34 -16.64
N GLY A 68 -3.10 -54.02 -15.89
CA GLY A 68 -2.48 -54.94 -14.96
C GLY A 68 -3.45 -55.50 -13.90
N LEU A 69 -4.41 -54.69 -13.44
CA LEU A 69 -5.48 -55.11 -12.55
C LEU A 69 -6.48 -56.07 -13.21
N LEU A 70 -6.88 -55.80 -14.46
CA LEU A 70 -7.79 -56.67 -15.24
C LEU A 70 -7.17 -58.06 -15.48
N PHE A 71 -5.85 -58.13 -15.68
CA PHE A 71 -5.12 -59.39 -15.83
C PHE A 71 -4.71 -60.02 -14.48
N GLY A 72 -5.05 -59.40 -13.35
CA GLY A 72 -4.81 -59.94 -12.01
C GLY A 72 -3.34 -59.91 -11.57
N ASN A 73 -2.53 -59.02 -12.14
CA ASN A 73 -1.11 -58.90 -11.83
C ASN A 73 -0.86 -58.13 -10.53
N HIS A 74 0.06 -58.61 -9.70
CA HIS A 74 0.34 -58.03 -8.38
C HIS A 74 1.05 -56.67 -8.44
N TRP A 75 1.94 -56.45 -9.41
CA TRP A 75 2.65 -55.18 -9.60
C TRP A 75 1.69 -54.00 -9.84
N ALA A 76 0.54 -54.28 -10.47
CA ALA A 76 -0.45 -53.26 -10.79
C ALA A 76 -1.04 -52.61 -9.53
N ARG A 77 -1.17 -53.36 -8.44
CA ARG A 77 -1.65 -52.86 -7.15
C ARG A 77 -0.63 -51.95 -6.46
N ILE A 78 0.65 -52.29 -6.58
CA ILE A 78 1.76 -51.51 -6.04
C ILE A 78 1.92 -50.21 -6.84
N LEU A 79 1.84 -50.29 -8.17
CA LEU A 79 1.89 -49.12 -9.03
C LEU A 79 0.70 -48.18 -8.78
N LEU A 80 -0.52 -48.72 -8.61
CA LEU A 80 -1.69 -47.93 -8.23
C LEU A 80 -1.50 -47.22 -6.90
N TRP A 81 -0.89 -47.90 -5.92
CA TRP A 81 -0.60 -47.31 -4.61
C TRP A 81 0.37 -46.14 -4.73
N LEU A 82 1.47 -46.31 -5.47
CA LEU A 82 2.43 -45.23 -5.73
C LEU A 82 1.79 -44.06 -6.47
N LEU A 83 0.94 -44.33 -7.47
CA LEU A 83 0.21 -43.31 -8.22
C LEU A 83 -0.82 -42.58 -7.35
N CYS A 84 -1.54 -43.27 -6.46
CA CYS A 84 -2.48 -42.65 -5.53
C CYS A 84 -1.75 -41.78 -4.48
N VAL A 85 -0.61 -42.25 -3.96
CA VAL A 85 0.23 -41.45 -3.06
C VAL A 85 0.70 -40.19 -3.78
N LEU A 86 1.20 -40.32 -5.01
CA LEU A 86 1.62 -39.18 -5.82
C LEU A 86 0.46 -38.23 -6.16
N GLY A 87 -0.73 -38.76 -6.45
CA GLY A 87 -1.94 -38.00 -6.77
C GLY A 87 -2.52 -37.25 -5.57
N ILE A 88 -2.40 -37.79 -4.36
CA ILE A 88 -2.76 -37.09 -3.10
C ILE A 88 -1.94 -35.81 -2.92
N PHE A 89 -0.69 -35.77 -3.40
CA PHE A 89 0.15 -34.58 -3.37
C PHE A 89 -0.15 -33.58 -4.50
N LEU A 90 -0.94 -33.96 -5.53
CA LEU A 90 -1.17 -33.17 -6.74
C LEU A 90 -2.62 -32.69 -6.94
N GLU A 91 -3.63 -33.27 -6.29
CA GLU A 91 -5.06 -32.96 -6.54
C GLU A 91 -5.91 -32.54 -5.32
N PHE A 92 -6.93 -31.68 -5.56
CA PHE A 92 -7.93 -31.09 -4.64
C PHE A 92 -8.86 -32.14 -3.93
N PRO A 93 -9.63 -31.76 -2.87
CA PRO A 93 -10.02 -32.66 -1.77
C PRO A 93 -10.94 -33.83 -2.12
N LEU A 94 -11.69 -33.78 -3.23
CA LEU A 94 -12.54 -34.92 -3.63
C LEU A 94 -11.69 -36.10 -4.16
N GLY A 95 -10.60 -35.81 -4.88
CA GLY A 95 -9.65 -36.81 -5.40
C GLY A 95 -8.84 -37.49 -4.29
N THR A 96 -8.54 -36.75 -3.23
CA THR A 96 -7.90 -37.26 -2.00
C THR A 96 -8.81 -38.25 -1.28
N ILE A 97 -10.11 -37.96 -1.14
CA ILE A 97 -11.09 -38.84 -0.48
C ILE A 97 -11.25 -40.16 -1.24
N ILE A 98 -11.33 -40.11 -2.58
CA ILE A 98 -11.42 -41.29 -3.44
C ILE A 98 -10.12 -42.11 -3.38
N SER A 99 -8.95 -41.45 -3.41
CA SER A 99 -7.64 -42.08 -3.28
C SER A 99 -7.46 -42.78 -1.93
N ILE A 100 -7.92 -42.16 -0.84
CA ILE A 100 -7.92 -42.75 0.51
C ILE A 100 -8.86 -43.96 0.59
N ALA A 101 -10.07 -43.87 0.04
CA ALA A 101 -11.02 -44.99 0.00
C ALA A 101 -10.47 -46.21 -0.76
N ILE A 102 -9.73 -45.96 -1.86
CA ILE A 102 -9.07 -47.00 -2.67
C ILE A 102 -7.83 -47.56 -1.96
N LEU A 103 -7.07 -46.73 -1.25
CA LEU A 103 -5.97 -47.17 -0.37
C LEU A 103 -6.48 -48.13 0.70
N ILE A 104 -7.57 -47.77 1.38
CA ILE A 104 -8.24 -48.63 2.37
C ILE A 104 -8.69 -49.93 1.70
N TYR A 105 -9.33 -49.86 0.54
CA TYR A 105 -9.75 -51.05 -0.22
C TYR A 105 -8.57 -51.96 -0.65
N SER A 106 -7.42 -51.38 -0.95
CA SER A 106 -6.22 -52.11 -1.39
C SER A 106 -5.52 -52.85 -0.24
N PHE A 107 -5.64 -52.34 0.99
CA PHE A 107 -5.05 -52.95 2.19
C PHE A 107 -5.93 -54.03 2.83
N VAL A 108 -7.26 -53.94 2.70
CA VAL A 108 -8.22 -54.84 3.36
C VAL A 108 -8.00 -56.34 3.03
N PRO A 109 -7.68 -56.77 1.79
CA PRO A 109 -7.48 -58.20 1.50
C PRO A 109 -6.13 -58.77 1.99
N SER A 110 -5.13 -57.91 2.18
CA SER A 110 -3.76 -58.34 2.51
C SER A 110 -3.59 -58.55 4.02
N PHE A 111 -4.24 -57.73 4.85
CA PHE A 111 -4.19 -57.88 6.31
C PHE A 111 -4.94 -59.13 6.83
N SER A 112 -5.99 -59.57 6.14
CA SER A 112 -6.80 -60.71 6.58
C SER A 112 -6.11 -62.07 6.46
N LYS A 113 -4.95 -62.15 5.78
CA LYS A 113 -4.22 -63.40 5.53
C LYS A 113 -2.98 -63.60 6.42
N VAL A 114 -2.47 -62.55 7.06
CA VAL A 114 -1.20 -62.62 7.82
C VAL A 114 -1.40 -63.17 9.23
N PHE A 115 -2.61 -63.11 9.79
CA PHE A 115 -2.85 -63.52 11.19
C PHE A 115 -3.92 -64.61 11.29
N SER A 116 -3.50 -65.77 11.77
CA SER A 116 -4.34 -66.96 11.92
C SER A 116 -5.24 -66.89 13.18
N SER A 117 -6.32 -67.66 13.05
CA SER A 117 -7.44 -67.93 13.95
C SER A 117 -7.20 -67.85 15.47
N LYS A 118 -7.69 -66.78 16.13
CA LYS A 118 -8.53 -66.91 17.36
C LYS A 118 -9.05 -65.63 18.01
N ILE A 119 -8.81 -64.44 17.46
CA ILE A 119 -9.30 -63.18 18.10
C ILE A 119 -10.20 -62.41 17.13
N ASN A 120 -11.27 -61.83 17.70
CA ASN A 120 -12.40 -61.22 17.01
C ASN A 120 -11.95 -60.24 15.91
N LYS A 121 -12.25 -60.58 14.64
CA LYS A 121 -11.77 -59.86 13.45
C LYS A 121 -12.23 -58.40 13.39
N SER A 122 -13.32 -58.05 14.06
CA SER A 122 -13.88 -56.69 14.09
C SER A 122 -13.03 -55.72 14.93
N SER A 123 -12.52 -56.15 16.09
CA SER A 123 -11.76 -55.29 17.00
C SER A 123 -10.42 -54.84 16.41
N PHE A 124 -9.79 -55.68 15.58
CA PHE A 124 -8.51 -55.36 14.93
C PHE A 124 -8.66 -54.50 13.67
N GLN A 125 -9.78 -54.62 12.95
CA GLN A 125 -10.09 -53.72 11.83
C GLN A 125 -10.32 -52.29 12.33
N ILE A 126 -10.99 -52.15 13.48
CA ILE A 126 -11.19 -50.85 14.14
C ILE A 126 -9.84 -50.33 14.66
N GLY A 127 -9.01 -51.16 15.30
CA GLY A 127 -7.67 -50.75 15.75
C GLY A 127 -6.75 -50.28 14.63
N GLY A 128 -6.76 -50.96 13.48
CA GLY A 128 -6.00 -50.55 12.30
C GLY A 128 -6.49 -49.24 11.68
N MET A 129 -7.81 -49.04 11.58
CA MET A 129 -8.39 -47.76 11.13
C MET A 129 -8.05 -46.63 12.08
N VAL A 130 -8.08 -46.86 13.39
CA VAL A 130 -7.75 -45.84 14.39
C VAL A 130 -6.27 -45.44 14.30
N ILE A 131 -5.35 -46.38 14.13
CA ILE A 131 -3.91 -46.08 13.97
C ILE A 131 -3.63 -45.30 12.68
N ILE A 132 -4.31 -45.63 11.58
CA ILE A 132 -4.17 -44.91 10.30
C ILE A 132 -4.75 -43.49 10.42
N VAL A 133 -5.92 -43.34 11.05
CA VAL A 133 -6.53 -42.01 11.28
C VAL A 133 -5.66 -41.17 12.21
N ILE A 134 -5.11 -41.75 13.29
CA ILE A 134 -4.17 -41.06 14.18
C ILE A 134 -2.88 -40.68 13.44
N GLY A 135 -2.37 -41.55 12.56
CA GLY A 135 -1.19 -41.27 11.73
C GLY A 135 -1.43 -40.13 10.74
N ILE A 136 -2.60 -40.09 10.11
CA ILE A 136 -3.01 -39.01 9.20
C ILE A 136 -3.20 -37.70 9.97
N VAL A 137 -3.89 -37.73 11.11
CA VAL A 137 -4.10 -36.53 11.96
C VAL A 137 -2.78 -36.00 12.52
N SER A 138 -1.90 -36.87 13.01
CA SER A 138 -0.58 -36.48 13.51
C SER A 138 0.30 -35.92 12.38
N PHE A 139 0.22 -36.50 11.18
CA PHE A 139 0.94 -36.01 10.01
C PHE A 139 0.40 -34.65 9.55
N LEU A 140 -0.91 -34.40 9.56
CA LEU A 140 -1.52 -33.11 9.22
C LEU A 140 -1.18 -32.00 10.23
N ILE A 141 -0.98 -32.36 11.50
CA ILE A 141 -0.52 -31.44 12.55
C ILE A 141 0.98 -31.14 12.39
N VAL A 142 1.81 -32.16 12.12
CA VAL A 142 3.27 -32.02 12.01
C VAL A 142 3.73 -31.40 10.68
N SER A 143 3.00 -31.62 9.59
CA SER A 143 3.32 -31.09 8.25
C SER A 143 2.88 -29.64 8.02
N GLY A 144 2.24 -28.99 9.01
CA GLY A 144 1.74 -27.62 8.86
C GLY A 144 0.54 -27.50 7.91
N VAL A 145 -0.09 -28.60 7.50
CA VAL A 145 -1.30 -28.55 6.66
C VAL A 145 -2.49 -27.97 7.45
N ALA A 146 -2.51 -28.11 8.79
CA ALA A 146 -3.47 -27.39 9.63
C ALA A 146 -3.29 -25.86 9.57
N SER A 147 -2.05 -25.36 9.47
CA SER A 147 -1.77 -23.93 9.22
C SER A 147 -2.15 -23.50 7.81
N GLY A 148 -2.08 -24.39 6.82
CA GLY A 148 -2.63 -24.16 5.47
C GLY A 148 -4.16 -24.13 5.46
N PHE A 149 -4.84 -24.99 6.21
CA PHE A 149 -6.31 -25.00 6.25
C PHE A 149 -6.90 -23.80 7.01
N LEU A 150 -6.22 -23.30 8.04
CA LEU A 150 -6.58 -22.02 8.66
C LEU A 150 -6.25 -20.80 7.79
N SER A 151 -5.32 -20.90 6.84
CA SER A 151 -5.10 -19.83 5.85
C SER A 151 -6.07 -19.89 4.65
N PHE A 152 -6.68 -21.05 4.38
CA PHE A 152 -7.68 -21.20 3.32
C PHE A 152 -9.03 -20.56 3.65
N ALA A 153 -9.36 -20.36 4.93
CA ALA A 153 -10.53 -19.56 5.32
C ALA A 153 -10.34 -18.04 5.10
N THR A 154 -9.15 -17.62 4.65
CA THR A 154 -8.81 -16.20 4.40
C THR A 154 -8.39 -15.91 2.95
N TYR A 155 -8.63 -16.83 2.01
CA TYR A 155 -8.35 -16.58 0.59
C TYR A 155 -9.61 -16.03 -0.11
N SER A 156 -9.85 -14.72 0.01
CA SER A 156 -10.80 -14.02 -0.86
C SER A 156 -10.19 -13.89 -2.25
N VAL A 157 -10.86 -14.42 -3.27
CA VAL A 157 -10.50 -14.23 -4.67
C VAL A 157 -10.63 -12.74 -5.01
N SER A 158 -9.51 -12.05 -5.22
CA SER A 158 -9.48 -10.66 -5.67
C SER A 158 -9.42 -10.61 -7.19
N GLY A 159 -10.53 -10.21 -7.80
CA GLY A 159 -10.62 -9.91 -9.23
C GLY A 159 -12.05 -9.55 -9.55
N TYR A 160 -12.31 -8.25 -9.68
CA TYR A 160 -13.62 -7.58 -9.86
C TYR A 160 -14.43 -7.41 -8.57
N GLY A 161 -14.76 -6.16 -8.30
CA GLY A 161 -15.36 -5.70 -7.05
C GLY A 161 -16.65 -6.42 -6.69
N LEU A 162 -16.65 -6.98 -5.49
CA LEU A 162 -17.76 -6.94 -4.56
C LEU A 162 -17.10 -6.67 -3.20
N SER A 163 -17.28 -5.49 -2.63
CA SER A 163 -17.06 -5.35 -1.19
C SER A 163 -18.07 -6.30 -0.56
N GLU A 164 -17.60 -7.35 0.12
CA GLU A 164 -18.49 -7.99 1.06
C GLU A 164 -18.69 -6.96 2.17
N ASP A 165 -19.84 -6.28 2.21
CA ASP A 165 -20.23 -5.35 3.27
C ASP A 165 -20.59 -6.11 4.57
N THR A 166 -19.79 -7.13 4.91
CA THR A 166 -19.94 -7.87 6.15
C THR A 166 -19.39 -7.05 7.32
N PRO A 167 -19.95 -7.17 8.53
CA PRO A 167 -19.37 -6.53 9.71
C PRO A 167 -17.89 -6.88 9.92
N GLU A 168 -17.49 -8.09 9.55
CA GLU A 168 -16.11 -8.57 9.64
C GLU A 168 -15.16 -7.83 8.70
N SER A 169 -15.57 -7.54 7.47
CA SER A 169 -14.71 -6.84 6.49
C SER A 169 -14.48 -5.36 6.83
N LYS A 170 -15.41 -4.76 7.59
CA LYS A 170 -15.27 -3.39 8.10
C LYS A 170 -14.25 -3.28 9.23
N ILE A 171 -13.89 -4.38 9.89
CA ILE A 171 -12.93 -4.38 11.01
C ILE A 171 -11.52 -4.56 10.46
N VAL A 172 -10.69 -3.54 10.69
CA VAL A 172 -9.37 -3.41 10.10
C VAL A 172 -8.28 -3.61 11.15
N ASN A 173 -7.51 -4.69 11.01
CA ASN A 173 -6.32 -5.00 11.81
C ASN A 173 -6.58 -5.11 13.33
N ILE A 174 -7.80 -5.48 13.73
CA ILE A 174 -8.17 -5.76 15.13
C ILE A 174 -8.31 -7.28 15.32
N THR A 175 -7.38 -7.89 16.05
CA THR A 175 -7.41 -9.32 16.39
C THR A 175 -7.97 -9.60 17.78
N GLN A 176 -7.96 -8.59 18.66
CA GLN A 176 -8.49 -8.69 20.01
C GLN A 176 -10.03 -8.85 19.98
N ARG A 177 -10.55 -9.87 20.66
CA ARG A 177 -11.98 -10.17 20.73
C ARG A 177 -12.62 -9.89 22.09
N VAL A 178 -11.82 -9.59 23.12
CA VAL A 178 -12.26 -9.36 24.50
C VAL A 178 -11.45 -8.23 25.16
N GLY A 179 -12.06 -7.54 26.12
CA GLY A 179 -11.44 -6.46 26.88
C GLY A 179 -11.63 -5.08 26.25
N ILE A 180 -11.27 -4.05 27.03
CA ILE A 180 -11.40 -2.65 26.63
C ILE A 180 -10.30 -2.30 25.63
N THR A 181 -10.68 -1.64 24.54
CA THR A 181 -9.75 -1.19 23.50
C THR A 181 -10.23 0.12 22.88
N ASP A 182 -9.28 0.90 22.37
CA ASP A 182 -9.56 2.10 21.59
C ASP A 182 -9.57 1.76 20.10
N VAL A 183 -10.55 2.30 19.39
CA VAL A 183 -10.68 2.13 17.94
C VAL A 183 -11.00 3.46 17.27
N LEU A 184 -10.58 3.58 16.02
CA LEU A 184 -11.00 4.66 15.14
C LEU A 184 -12.17 4.18 14.29
N LEU A 185 -13.33 4.81 14.48
CA LEU A 185 -14.51 4.62 13.63
C LEU A 185 -14.43 5.61 12.48
N GLU A 186 -14.39 5.13 11.24
CA GLU A 186 -14.57 5.91 10.03
C GLU A 186 -16.03 5.76 9.56
N LEU A 187 -16.67 6.88 9.23
CA LEU A 187 -18.06 6.91 8.82
C LEU A 187 -18.22 7.14 7.31
N THR A 188 -19.40 6.78 6.80
CA THR A 188 -19.68 6.71 5.36
C THR A 188 -19.95 8.05 4.67
N ALA A 189 -20.37 9.09 5.40
CA ALA A 189 -20.66 10.39 4.79
C ALA A 189 -19.40 11.25 4.62
N SER A 190 -19.46 12.22 3.72
CA SER A 190 -18.39 13.23 3.58
C SER A 190 -18.22 14.05 4.86
N THR A 191 -17.08 14.72 4.96
CA THR A 191 -16.73 15.60 6.10
C THR A 191 -17.73 16.74 6.32
N ASP A 192 -18.45 17.17 5.27
CA ASP A 192 -19.50 18.20 5.37
C ASP A 192 -20.65 17.79 6.31
N TYR A 193 -20.89 16.48 6.46
CA TYR A 193 -21.92 15.91 7.34
C TYR A 193 -21.32 15.25 8.58
N ALA A 194 -20.03 15.45 8.85
CA ALA A 194 -19.32 14.73 9.90
C ALA A 194 -20.00 14.87 11.26
N ILE A 195 -20.35 16.10 11.66
CA ILE A 195 -20.97 16.34 12.98
C ILE A 195 -22.31 15.62 13.10
N GLU A 196 -23.20 15.79 12.12
CA GLU A 196 -24.54 15.19 12.10
C GLU A 196 -24.48 13.66 12.12
N GLN A 197 -23.67 13.06 11.25
CA GLN A 197 -23.59 11.61 11.16
C GLN A 197 -22.94 10.99 12.41
N GLN A 198 -21.93 11.65 12.97
CA GLN A 198 -21.29 11.22 14.21
C GLN A 198 -22.25 11.27 15.40
N ASP A 199 -23.04 12.34 15.54
CA ASP A 199 -24.03 12.45 16.63
C ASP A 199 -25.13 11.39 16.47
N ALA A 200 -25.60 11.15 15.25
CA ALA A 200 -26.57 10.10 14.95
C ALA A 200 -26.02 8.69 15.25
N LEU A 201 -24.76 8.41 14.89
CA LEU A 201 -24.11 7.15 15.23
C LEU A 201 -24.00 6.99 16.75
N LEU A 202 -23.50 8.01 17.46
CA LEU A 202 -23.35 7.96 18.91
C LEU A 202 -24.68 7.68 19.61
N ALA A 203 -25.79 8.24 19.13
CA ALA A 203 -27.13 7.92 19.65
C ALA A 203 -27.50 6.43 19.46
N ASN A 204 -27.16 5.84 18.31
CA ASN A 204 -27.45 4.43 18.00
C ASN A 204 -26.60 3.45 18.82
N ILE A 205 -25.30 3.74 18.97
CA ILE A 205 -24.34 2.82 19.59
C ILE A 205 -23.95 3.22 21.02
N ALA A 206 -24.61 4.20 21.64
CA ALA A 206 -24.30 4.73 22.96
C ALA A 206 -24.04 3.65 24.02
N ARG A 207 -24.83 2.58 24.00
CA ARG A 207 -24.71 1.44 24.96
C ARG A 207 -23.39 0.68 24.85
N TYR A 208 -22.66 0.82 23.75
CA TYR A 208 -21.39 0.16 23.50
C TYR A 208 -20.18 1.08 23.69
N ILE A 209 -20.40 2.40 23.77
CA ILE A 209 -19.35 3.41 23.90
C ILE A 209 -19.05 3.64 25.39
N ILE A 210 -17.80 3.42 25.78
CA ILE A 210 -17.29 3.75 27.11
C ILE A 210 -16.88 5.22 27.17
N LYS A 211 -16.16 5.69 26.14
CA LYS A 211 -15.66 7.06 26.05
C LYS A 211 -15.46 7.46 24.59
N VAL A 212 -15.81 8.70 24.25
CA VAL A 212 -15.34 9.35 23.01
C VAL A 212 -14.08 10.13 23.35
N LYS A 213 -12.97 9.82 22.68
CA LYS A 213 -11.67 10.48 22.91
C LYS A 213 -11.46 11.66 21.99
N GLN A 214 -11.84 11.51 20.71
CA GLN A 214 -11.60 12.51 19.70
C GLN A 214 -12.59 12.37 18.55
N ARG A 215 -12.91 13.49 17.91
CA ARG A 215 -13.68 13.56 16.68
C ARG A 215 -12.82 14.22 15.61
N PHE A 216 -12.91 13.70 14.39
CA PHE A 216 -12.33 14.26 13.18
C PHE A 216 -13.48 14.78 12.33
N THR A 217 -13.38 16.03 11.89
CA THR A 217 -14.41 16.66 11.06
C THR A 217 -13.85 17.22 9.77
N GLU A 218 -12.54 17.46 9.70
CA GLU A 218 -11.89 18.04 8.54
C GLU A 218 -11.05 17.02 7.77
N ALA A 219 -10.22 16.22 8.46
CA ALA A 219 -9.30 15.27 7.84
C ALA A 219 -10.00 13.97 7.42
N SER A 220 -10.94 13.50 8.22
CA SER A 220 -11.83 12.38 7.92
C SER A 220 -13.13 12.56 8.68
N ASN A 221 -14.19 11.87 8.23
CA ASN A 221 -15.40 11.75 9.05
C ASN A 221 -15.21 10.56 9.99
N GLY A 222 -14.71 10.83 11.20
CA GLY A 222 -14.35 9.75 12.11
C GLY A 222 -14.28 10.15 13.57
N MET A 223 -14.17 9.15 14.44
CA MET A 223 -13.98 9.36 15.87
C MET A 223 -13.17 8.25 16.52
N ILE A 224 -12.35 8.63 17.50
CA ILE A 224 -11.69 7.69 18.40
C ILE A 224 -12.61 7.42 19.57
N VAL A 225 -12.93 6.15 19.77
CA VAL A 225 -13.78 5.70 20.89
C VAL A 225 -13.15 4.54 21.64
N THR A 226 -13.41 4.50 22.93
CA THR A 226 -13.11 3.37 23.81
C THR A 226 -14.34 2.47 23.89
N ILE A 227 -14.17 1.18 23.61
CA ILE A 227 -15.24 0.16 23.59
C ILE A 227 -14.76 -1.16 24.20
N GLU A 228 -15.69 -2.04 24.55
CA GLU A 228 -15.38 -3.46 24.76
C GLU A 228 -15.24 -4.18 23.41
N ALA A 229 -14.12 -4.86 23.18
CA ALA A 229 -13.80 -5.53 21.91
C ALA A 229 -14.84 -6.60 21.51
N SER A 230 -15.58 -7.16 22.47
CA SER A 230 -16.66 -8.11 22.20
C SER A 230 -17.85 -7.48 21.43
N ASN A 231 -17.96 -6.15 21.45
CA ASN A 231 -19.05 -5.43 20.78
C ASN A 231 -18.71 -5.02 19.33
N LEU A 232 -17.48 -5.23 18.87
CA LEU A 232 -16.99 -4.77 17.56
C LEU A 232 -17.88 -5.22 16.40
N LEU A 233 -18.27 -6.50 16.37
CA LEU A 233 -19.11 -7.04 15.30
C LEU A 233 -20.51 -6.44 15.29
N GLU A 234 -21.04 -6.08 16.46
CA GLU A 234 -22.35 -5.47 16.57
C GLU A 234 -22.32 -3.99 16.17
N ILE A 235 -21.27 -3.27 16.56
CA ILE A 235 -21.02 -1.89 16.13
C ILE A 235 -20.86 -1.84 14.61
N ALA A 236 -20.06 -2.73 14.02
CA ALA A 236 -19.79 -2.75 12.57
C ALA A 236 -21.05 -3.00 11.70
N LYS A 237 -22.14 -3.53 12.25
CA LYS A 237 -23.42 -3.67 11.54
C LYS A 237 -24.10 -2.33 11.25
N ASP A 238 -23.75 -1.26 11.97
CA ASP A 238 -24.34 0.06 11.70
C ASP A 238 -23.96 0.51 10.28
N LYS A 239 -24.97 0.95 9.52
CA LYS A 239 -24.84 1.40 8.13
C LYS A 239 -23.99 2.66 7.99
N ASN A 240 -23.85 3.46 9.05
CA ASN A 240 -23.06 4.67 9.06
C ASN A 240 -21.56 4.40 9.24
N ILE A 241 -21.17 3.18 9.64
CA ILE A 241 -19.77 2.80 9.77
C ILE A 241 -19.24 2.29 8.43
N ALA A 242 -18.22 2.97 7.92
CA ALA A 242 -17.44 2.55 6.77
C ALA A 242 -16.41 1.50 7.21
N LYS A 243 -15.53 1.87 8.16
CA LYS A 243 -14.46 1.00 8.66
C LYS A 243 -14.18 1.26 10.15
N ILE A 244 -13.63 0.25 10.82
CA ILE A 244 -13.20 0.30 12.21
C ILE A 244 -11.72 -0.08 12.26
N TYR A 245 -10.85 0.89 12.52
CA TYR A 245 -9.41 0.70 12.53
C TYR A 245 -8.89 0.45 13.94
N SER A 246 -7.95 -0.49 14.06
CA SER A 246 -7.11 -0.60 15.26
C SER A 246 -6.26 0.66 15.43
N LEU A 247 -5.95 1.03 16.67
CA LEU A 247 -4.93 2.03 16.98
C LEU A 247 -3.53 1.41 17.15
N ASN A 248 -3.25 0.33 16.42
CA ASN A 248 -1.89 -0.18 16.32
C ASN A 248 -1.07 0.72 15.38
N PRO A 249 0.26 0.77 15.54
CA PRO A 249 1.08 1.61 14.68
C PRO A 249 1.03 1.12 13.24
N SER A 250 0.56 2.00 12.36
CA SER A 250 0.41 1.77 10.92
C SER A 250 1.65 2.23 10.17
N PHE A 251 2.32 3.28 10.66
CA PHE A 251 3.51 3.87 10.05
C PHE A 251 4.72 3.51 10.90
N GLN A 252 5.76 2.97 10.29
CA GLN A 252 6.96 2.50 10.99
C GLN A 252 8.16 2.70 10.08
N PHE A 253 9.24 3.26 10.61
CA PHE A 253 10.53 3.27 9.93
C PHE A 253 11.68 3.10 10.93
N LEU A 254 12.80 2.60 10.41
CA LEU A 254 14.04 2.43 11.18
C LEU A 254 14.95 3.65 10.97
N PRO A 255 15.36 4.33 12.05
CA PRO A 255 16.29 5.47 11.93
C PRO A 255 17.65 5.09 11.32
N ASP A 256 18.10 3.85 11.49
CA ASP A 256 19.38 3.36 10.95
C ASP A 256 19.39 3.22 9.41
N GLU A 257 18.25 3.42 8.73
CA GLU A 257 18.18 3.50 7.26
C GLU A 257 18.83 4.79 6.70
N LEU A 258 19.19 5.73 7.58
CA LEU A 258 19.85 6.98 7.23
C LEU A 258 21.35 6.76 6.99
N LEU A 259 21.74 6.61 5.72
CA LEU A 259 23.15 6.54 5.35
C LEU A 259 23.81 7.93 5.46
N ILE A 260 24.75 8.06 6.40
CA ILE A 260 25.62 9.23 6.56
C ILE A 260 26.90 9.00 5.75
N ASP A 261 27.13 9.78 4.70
CA ASP A 261 28.35 9.74 3.87
C ASP A 261 28.94 11.15 3.66
N THR A 262 30.25 11.26 3.58
CA THR A 262 30.99 12.52 3.62
C THR A 262 31.03 13.31 2.30
N SER A 263 30.48 12.77 1.20
CA SER A 263 30.37 13.47 -0.08
C SER A 263 29.16 14.44 -0.10
N GLN A 264 29.36 15.70 -0.48
CA GLN A 264 28.34 16.76 -0.30
C GLN A 264 27.44 16.91 -1.53
N SER A 265 26.13 17.06 -1.31
CA SER A 265 25.16 17.41 -2.35
C SER A 265 25.07 18.91 -2.61
N TYR A 266 24.85 19.29 -3.88
CA TYR A 266 24.64 20.67 -4.36
C TYR A 266 23.19 20.88 -4.79
N ALA A 267 22.26 20.62 -3.87
CA ALA A 267 20.83 20.60 -4.21
C ALA A 267 20.31 21.94 -4.74
N SER A 268 20.81 23.08 -4.23
CA SER A 268 20.41 24.41 -4.72
C SER A 268 20.70 24.59 -6.21
N LEU A 269 21.83 24.07 -6.68
CA LEU A 269 22.25 24.12 -8.07
C LEU A 269 21.46 23.12 -8.93
N GLN A 270 21.30 21.87 -8.48
CA GLN A 270 20.56 20.84 -9.21
C GLN A 270 19.09 21.21 -9.43
N LEU A 271 18.49 21.93 -8.46
CA LEU A 271 17.10 22.37 -8.49
C LEU A 271 16.91 23.77 -9.08
N ASN A 272 18.00 24.44 -9.46
CA ASN A 272 18.02 25.79 -10.02
C ASN A 272 17.30 26.85 -9.16
N VAL A 273 17.43 26.76 -7.83
CA VAL A 273 16.73 27.67 -6.89
C VAL A 273 17.46 28.99 -6.69
N GLU A 274 18.75 29.05 -6.98
CA GLU A 274 19.55 30.27 -6.88
C GLU A 274 19.08 31.36 -7.86
N ALA A 275 18.46 30.97 -8.98
CA ALA A 275 17.83 31.89 -9.92
C ALA A 275 16.67 32.65 -9.26
N LEU A 276 15.86 31.98 -8.44
CA LEU A 276 14.76 32.57 -7.69
C LEU A 276 15.26 33.43 -6.52
N TRP A 277 16.27 32.95 -5.79
CA TRP A 277 16.87 33.74 -4.70
C TRP A 277 17.42 35.09 -5.17
N LYS A 278 18.04 35.14 -6.36
CA LYS A 278 18.52 36.39 -6.98
C LYS A 278 17.40 37.38 -7.30
N GLN A 279 16.18 36.88 -7.47
CA GLN A 279 14.97 37.69 -7.68
C GLN A 279 14.30 38.11 -6.35
N GLY A 280 14.83 37.68 -5.21
CA GLY A 280 14.22 37.93 -3.89
C GLY A 280 13.10 36.95 -3.53
N ILE A 281 12.97 35.85 -4.28
CA ILE A 281 12.02 34.77 -3.99
C ILE A 281 12.72 33.77 -3.08
N THR A 282 12.35 33.76 -1.80
CA THR A 282 13.00 32.99 -0.72
C THR A 282 12.00 32.18 0.12
N GLY A 283 10.72 32.18 -0.26
CA GLY A 283 9.61 31.53 0.45
C GLY A 283 8.96 32.42 1.51
N LYS A 284 9.26 33.72 1.50
CA LYS A 284 8.76 34.67 2.49
C LYS A 284 7.22 34.70 2.49
N GLY A 285 6.63 34.61 3.68
CA GLY A 285 5.18 34.64 3.87
C GLY A 285 4.47 33.30 3.62
N ILE A 286 5.20 32.28 3.17
CA ILE A 286 4.68 30.92 3.01
C ILE A 286 4.95 30.09 4.26
N THR A 287 4.02 29.22 4.61
CA THR A 287 4.17 28.29 5.72
C THR A 287 4.38 26.87 5.20
N VAL A 288 5.36 26.15 5.74
CA VAL A 288 5.59 24.73 5.46
C VAL A 288 5.41 23.94 6.75
N ALA A 289 4.38 23.10 6.80
CA ALA A 289 4.13 22.16 7.89
C ALA A 289 4.94 20.89 7.67
N VAL A 290 5.85 20.59 8.60
CA VAL A 290 6.64 19.36 8.61
C VAL A 290 5.93 18.39 9.55
N MET A 291 5.28 17.38 8.98
CA MET A 291 4.68 16.29 9.77
C MET A 291 5.69 15.17 9.92
N ASP A 292 6.30 15.05 11.11
CA ASP A 292 7.45 14.18 11.34
C ASP A 292 7.64 13.91 12.85
N THR A 293 8.87 13.67 13.31
CA THR A 293 9.23 13.31 14.69
C THR A 293 9.48 14.50 15.62
N GLY A 294 9.08 15.70 15.20
CA GLY A 294 9.36 16.93 15.92
C GLY A 294 10.56 17.71 15.37
N ILE A 295 10.50 19.04 15.47
CA ILE A 295 11.58 19.96 15.11
C ILE A 295 12.23 20.51 16.39
N LYS A 296 13.55 20.53 16.41
CA LYS A 296 14.31 21.21 17.45
C LYS A 296 14.31 22.72 17.22
N GLU A 297 13.29 23.39 17.74
CA GLU A 297 12.99 24.79 17.46
C GLU A 297 14.05 25.78 17.96
N ASP A 298 14.88 25.38 18.93
CA ASP A 298 15.98 26.17 19.51
C ASP A 298 17.33 25.95 18.78
N HIS A 299 17.34 25.19 17.68
CA HIS A 299 18.56 24.99 16.90
C HIS A 299 19.05 26.34 16.31
N PRO A 300 20.34 26.71 16.46
CA PRO A 300 20.86 28.01 15.99
C PRO A 300 20.62 28.27 14.50
N ASP A 301 20.82 27.24 13.67
CA ASP A 301 20.58 27.31 12.22
C ASP A 301 19.09 27.23 11.81
N LEU A 302 18.16 27.23 12.78
CA LEU A 302 16.72 27.43 12.57
C LEU A 302 16.23 28.72 13.23
N GLN A 303 17.15 29.66 13.53
CA GLN A 303 16.82 30.99 14.02
C GLN A 303 16.99 32.03 12.92
N ARG A 304 15.98 32.88 12.72
CA ARG A 304 16.05 34.08 11.89
C ARG A 304 15.85 35.31 12.76
N ASP A 305 16.77 36.27 12.67
CA ASP A 305 16.75 37.49 13.50
C ASP A 305 16.64 37.22 15.01
N GLY A 306 17.27 36.13 15.48
CA GLY A 306 17.27 35.73 16.89
C GLY A 306 15.95 35.11 17.38
N LYS A 307 15.06 34.70 16.46
CA LYS A 307 13.81 34.00 16.76
C LYS A 307 13.70 32.70 15.98
N SER A 308 12.99 31.73 16.54
CA SER A 308 12.75 30.48 15.83
C SER A 308 11.92 30.74 14.57
N ILE A 309 12.28 30.09 13.48
CA ILE A 309 11.45 30.05 12.27
C ILE A 309 10.27 29.09 12.41
N VAL A 310 10.26 28.26 13.46
CA VAL A 310 9.11 27.45 13.83
C VAL A 310 8.13 28.34 14.59
N VAL A 311 6.94 28.51 14.03
CA VAL A 311 5.95 29.49 14.51
C VAL A 311 4.79 28.88 15.27
N GLY A 312 4.73 27.55 15.34
CA GLY A 312 3.69 26.79 16.01
C GLY A 312 3.69 25.33 15.58
N GLY A 313 2.76 24.55 16.11
CA GLY A 313 2.75 23.12 15.85
C GLY A 313 1.72 22.32 16.65
N LEU A 314 1.77 21.01 16.44
CA LEU A 314 1.08 19.98 17.19
C LEU A 314 2.13 19.01 17.74
N HIS A 315 2.03 18.63 19.01
CA HIS A 315 2.92 17.65 19.64
C HIS A 315 2.09 16.61 20.37
N LEU A 316 2.07 15.38 19.85
CA LEU A 316 1.26 14.29 20.41
C LEU A 316 2.03 13.47 21.45
N HIS A 317 3.31 13.25 21.20
CA HIS A 317 4.18 12.38 21.99
C HIS A 317 5.40 13.11 22.56
N GLY A 318 5.68 14.32 22.07
CA GLY A 318 6.64 15.25 22.65
C GLY A 318 7.00 16.38 21.68
N GLU A 319 7.61 17.46 22.16
CA GLU A 319 8.02 18.57 21.28
C GLU A 319 9.07 18.15 20.24
N TYR A 320 9.91 17.18 20.61
CA TYR A 320 10.97 16.62 19.79
C TYR A 320 11.26 15.17 20.22
N VAL A 321 10.81 14.21 19.42
CA VAL A 321 10.95 12.77 19.69
C VAL A 321 12.23 12.19 19.06
N HIS A 322 12.62 12.71 17.90
CA HIS A 322 13.81 12.27 17.15
C HIS A 322 14.29 13.34 16.17
N GLU A 323 15.56 13.28 15.78
CA GLU A 323 16.23 14.26 14.90
C GLU A 323 15.73 14.31 13.46
N HIS A 324 15.01 13.28 13.01
CA HIS A 324 14.58 13.18 11.61
C HIS A 324 13.75 14.40 11.18
N GLY A 325 12.79 14.84 12.00
CA GLY A 325 12.02 16.06 11.74
C GLY A 325 12.87 17.33 11.62
N THR A 326 13.91 17.49 12.45
CA THR A 326 14.88 18.59 12.32
C THR A 326 15.72 18.48 11.05
N MET A 327 16.15 17.27 10.68
CA MET A 327 16.88 17.04 9.43
C MET A 327 16.02 17.42 8.22
N VAL A 328 14.75 17.00 8.19
CA VAL A 328 13.77 17.33 7.15
C VAL A 328 13.51 18.85 7.10
N ALA A 329 13.25 19.47 8.25
CA ALA A 329 13.06 20.92 8.36
C ALA A 329 14.26 21.72 7.82
N SER A 330 15.47 21.22 8.06
CA SER A 330 16.69 21.88 7.59
C SER A 330 16.83 21.90 6.07
N CYS A 331 16.38 20.85 5.37
CA CYS A 331 16.35 20.85 3.91
C CYS A 331 15.47 22.00 3.37
N ILE A 332 14.38 22.33 4.07
CA ILE A 332 13.47 23.42 3.69
C ILE A 332 14.09 24.78 4.03
N ALA A 333 14.49 24.98 5.29
CA ALA A 333 14.67 26.33 5.82
C ALA A 333 15.92 26.52 6.70
N ASN A 334 16.98 25.73 6.52
CA ASN A 334 18.25 25.97 7.19
C ASN A 334 18.75 27.41 6.93
N GLN A 335 19.09 28.13 8.00
CA GLN A 335 19.56 29.52 7.97
C GLN A 335 21.08 29.64 7.79
N ASN A 336 21.80 28.52 7.74
CA ASN A 336 23.24 28.51 7.50
C ASN A 336 23.57 29.10 6.12
N GLU A 337 24.59 29.96 6.04
CA GLU A 337 24.97 30.61 4.77
C GLU A 337 25.52 29.64 3.72
N THR A 338 26.24 28.60 4.15
CA THR A 338 26.84 27.61 3.24
C THR A 338 25.83 26.54 2.84
N TYR A 339 25.03 26.07 3.80
CA TYR A 339 24.08 24.97 3.62
C TYR A 339 22.64 25.45 3.78
N LYS A 340 22.31 26.53 3.06
CA LYS A 340 21.01 27.18 3.12
C LYS A 340 19.90 26.23 2.69
N GLY A 341 18.79 26.24 3.42
CA GLY A 341 17.58 25.53 3.02
C GLY A 341 17.03 26.10 1.71
N ILE A 342 16.24 25.32 0.98
CA ILE A 342 15.71 25.73 -0.34
C ILE A 342 14.85 27.00 -0.26
N ALA A 343 14.04 27.13 0.79
CA ALA A 343 13.16 28.27 1.03
C ALA A 343 13.45 28.83 2.43
N PRO A 344 14.56 29.59 2.60
CA PRO A 344 15.05 29.99 3.91
C PRO A 344 14.10 30.95 4.64
N ASP A 345 13.19 31.65 3.93
CA ASP A 345 12.31 32.65 4.53
C ASP A 345 10.90 32.17 4.89
N VAL A 346 10.60 30.87 4.75
CA VAL A 346 9.31 30.30 5.15
C VAL A 346 9.11 30.32 6.67
N ASN A 347 7.87 30.23 7.11
CA ASN A 347 7.53 29.81 8.47
C ASN A 347 7.42 28.29 8.50
N LEU A 348 7.92 27.64 9.55
CA LEU A 348 7.74 26.21 9.76
C LEU A 348 6.64 25.93 10.78
N LEU A 349 5.80 24.93 10.51
CA LEU A 349 4.95 24.31 11.54
C LEU A 349 5.50 22.94 11.90
N ASN A 350 5.64 22.69 13.20
CA ASN A 350 6.15 21.44 13.75
C ASN A 350 4.98 20.50 14.08
N ILE A 351 4.68 19.54 13.21
CA ILE A 351 3.57 18.58 13.40
C ILE A 351 4.16 17.23 13.83
N GLU A 352 4.42 17.09 15.13
CA GLU A 352 4.96 15.87 15.72
C GLU A 352 3.86 14.83 15.95
N VAL A 353 4.00 13.67 15.29
CA VAL A 353 3.02 12.57 15.31
C VAL A 353 3.65 11.19 15.52
N PHE A 354 4.95 11.11 15.77
CA PHE A 354 5.71 9.85 15.82
C PHE A 354 6.30 9.61 17.19
N GLN A 355 6.13 8.39 17.70
CA GLN A 355 6.70 7.94 18.98
C GLN A 355 7.63 6.75 18.81
N TRP A 356 8.50 6.55 19.80
CA TRP A 356 9.30 5.34 19.91
C TRP A 356 8.47 4.15 20.39
N GLN A 357 8.53 3.06 19.65
CA GLN A 357 7.95 1.80 20.09
C GLN A 357 8.88 0.61 19.84
N THR A 358 8.92 -0.31 20.81
CA THR A 358 9.65 -1.57 20.67
C THR A 358 8.71 -2.66 20.16
N ILE A 359 8.95 -3.17 18.95
CA ILE A 359 8.18 -4.24 18.32
C ILE A 359 9.15 -5.40 18.02
N GLY A 360 8.88 -6.58 18.60
CA GLY A 360 9.74 -7.75 18.40
C GLY A 360 11.19 -7.55 18.89
N GLY A 361 11.42 -6.67 19.87
CA GLY A 361 12.75 -6.35 20.39
C GLY A 361 13.52 -5.28 19.61
N ILE A 362 12.95 -4.75 18.52
CA ILE A 362 13.54 -3.69 17.71
C ILE A 362 12.79 -2.38 17.98
N ARG A 363 13.52 -1.26 18.10
CA ARG A 363 12.94 0.07 18.32
C ARG A 363 12.66 0.75 16.98
N TYR A 364 11.40 1.10 16.76
CA TYR A 364 10.94 1.82 15.58
C TYR A 364 10.43 3.20 15.98
N LEU A 365 10.53 4.14 15.06
CA LEU A 365 9.69 5.33 15.08
C LEU A 365 8.37 4.96 14.45
N THR A 366 7.28 5.22 15.16
CA THR A 366 5.96 4.73 14.78
C THR A 366 4.87 5.76 14.98
N ALA A 367 3.85 5.71 14.13
CA ALA A 367 2.62 6.48 14.27
C ALA A 367 1.42 5.59 13.95
N THR A 368 0.29 5.85 14.62
CA THR A 368 -0.99 5.23 14.31
C THR A 368 -1.75 6.06 13.26
N ASN A 369 -2.76 5.47 12.61
CA ASN A 369 -3.69 6.26 11.78
C ASN A 369 -4.34 7.42 12.55
N ALA A 370 -4.61 7.24 13.84
CA ALA A 370 -5.11 8.31 14.68
C ALA A 370 -4.10 9.46 14.80
N ASP A 371 -2.83 9.17 15.11
CA ASP A 371 -1.79 10.21 15.23
C ASP A 371 -1.66 11.03 13.94
N ILE A 372 -1.60 10.35 12.78
CA ILE A 372 -1.52 11.00 11.47
C ILE A 372 -2.77 11.85 11.18
N LEU A 373 -3.98 11.32 11.43
CA LEU A 373 -5.22 12.07 11.22
C LEU A 373 -5.30 13.30 12.12
N GLN A 374 -4.78 13.25 13.34
CA GLN A 374 -4.70 14.43 14.21
C GLN A 374 -3.82 15.52 13.61
N GLY A 375 -2.69 15.16 13.00
CA GLY A 375 -1.86 16.09 12.25
C GLY A 375 -2.59 16.70 11.07
N PHE A 376 -3.31 15.90 10.27
CA PHE A 376 -4.10 16.39 9.15
C PHE A 376 -5.24 17.31 9.60
N GLU A 377 -5.93 16.95 10.68
CA GLU A 377 -7.01 17.74 11.28
C GLU A 377 -6.49 19.09 11.77
N PHE A 378 -5.32 19.10 12.41
CA PHE A 378 -4.66 20.32 12.85
C PHE A 378 -4.36 21.26 11.67
N ILE A 379 -3.77 20.75 10.59
CA ILE A 379 -3.37 21.59 9.44
C ILE A 379 -4.60 22.13 8.71
N ALA A 380 -5.66 21.33 8.54
CA ALA A 380 -6.92 21.81 7.98
C ALA A 380 -7.52 22.95 8.82
N ASN A 381 -7.53 22.78 10.15
CA ASN A 381 -8.01 23.83 11.05
C ASN A 381 -7.11 25.07 11.06
N TRP A 382 -5.78 24.90 11.01
CA TRP A 382 -4.84 26.01 10.84
C TRP A 382 -5.20 26.83 9.61
N LYS A 383 -5.32 26.16 8.45
CA LYS A 383 -5.69 26.80 7.18
C LYS A 383 -7.01 27.57 7.28
N LYS A 384 -8.03 27.01 7.96
CA LYS A 384 -9.33 27.67 8.17
C LYS A 384 -9.23 28.90 9.07
N ILE A 385 -8.42 28.84 10.13
CA ILE A 385 -8.32 29.89 11.14
C ILE A 385 -7.44 31.05 10.65
N THR A 386 -6.30 30.74 10.04
CA THR A 386 -5.32 31.76 9.64
C THR A 386 -5.48 32.23 8.20
N GLY A 387 -6.00 31.37 7.32
CA GLY A 387 -6.05 31.61 5.88
C GLY A 387 -4.71 31.40 5.16
N ASP A 388 -3.62 31.15 5.88
CA ASP A 388 -2.25 31.08 5.35
C ASP A 388 -2.11 30.09 4.20
N PHE A 389 -1.23 30.37 3.25
CA PHE A 389 -0.81 29.35 2.29
C PHE A 389 0.13 28.36 3.00
N VAL A 390 -0.37 27.14 3.23
CA VAL A 390 0.34 26.08 3.95
C VAL A 390 0.62 24.91 3.01
N ILE A 391 1.87 24.48 2.97
CA ILE A 391 2.32 23.25 2.29
C ILE A 391 2.60 22.19 3.36
N LEU A 392 2.11 20.97 3.16
CA LEU A 392 2.38 19.84 4.05
C LEU A 392 3.49 18.95 3.47
N SER A 393 4.58 18.81 4.21
CA SER A 393 5.69 17.91 3.91
C SER A 393 5.61 16.63 4.75
N CYS A 394 5.55 15.48 4.08
CA CYS A 394 5.46 14.15 4.69
C CYS A 394 6.66 13.28 4.28
N SER A 395 7.74 13.32 5.06
CA SER A 395 8.99 12.56 4.81
C SER A 395 8.97 11.14 5.36
N TRP A 396 7.80 10.52 5.37
CA TRP A 396 7.53 9.18 5.89
C TRP A 396 6.53 8.49 4.96
N GLY A 397 6.38 7.18 5.11
CA GLY A 397 5.35 6.44 4.41
C GLY A 397 5.03 5.13 5.09
N VAL A 398 3.87 4.57 4.74
CA VAL A 398 3.52 3.18 5.03
C VAL A 398 3.46 2.39 3.74
N SER A 399 3.99 1.17 3.80
CA SER A 399 3.81 0.23 2.70
C SER A 399 2.33 -0.10 2.57
N THR A 400 1.75 0.23 1.43
CA THR A 400 0.38 -0.16 1.07
C THR A 400 0.27 -1.63 0.70
N GLN A 401 1.38 -2.36 0.75
CA GLN A 401 1.46 -3.80 0.53
C GLN A 401 0.96 -4.61 1.73
N SER A 402 0.52 -3.95 2.82
CA SER A 402 -0.24 -4.64 3.84
C SER A 402 -1.66 -4.87 3.32
N TRP A 403 -2.11 -6.12 3.31
CA TRP A 403 -3.51 -6.56 3.09
C TRP A 403 -4.51 -6.00 4.11
N LYS A 404 -4.10 -4.95 4.83
CA LYS A 404 -4.72 -4.44 6.03
C LYS A 404 -5.43 -3.12 5.78
N HIS A 405 -5.45 -2.56 4.57
CA HIS A 405 -6.18 -1.31 4.27
C HIS A 405 -5.84 -0.12 5.19
N ASP A 406 -4.76 -0.22 5.98
CA ASP A 406 -4.40 0.77 7.00
C ASP A 406 -4.02 2.10 6.33
N ALA A 407 -3.53 2.07 5.08
CA ALA A 407 -3.15 3.23 4.30
C ALA A 407 -4.32 4.00 3.66
N ASP A 408 -5.52 3.40 3.57
CA ASP A 408 -6.64 3.96 2.80
C ASP A 408 -7.12 5.28 3.41
N ILE A 409 -7.30 5.32 4.73
CA ILE A 409 -7.79 6.50 5.44
C ILE A 409 -6.80 7.67 5.36
N CYS A 410 -5.49 7.38 5.39
CA CYS A 410 -4.45 8.37 5.19
C CYS A 410 -4.49 8.93 3.77
N THR A 411 -4.58 8.05 2.76
CA THR A 411 -4.67 8.39 1.33
C THR A 411 -5.87 9.29 1.03
N GLU A 412 -7.02 8.97 1.61
CA GLU A 412 -8.24 9.76 1.44
C GLU A 412 -8.15 11.11 2.16
N ALA A 413 -7.58 11.15 3.38
CA ALA A 413 -7.37 12.38 4.12
C ALA A 413 -6.46 13.36 3.39
N VAL A 414 -5.32 12.92 2.85
CA VAL A 414 -4.41 13.81 2.10
C VAL A 414 -5.02 14.30 0.78
N ASN A 415 -5.79 13.46 0.08
CA ASN A 415 -6.52 13.89 -1.11
C ASN A 415 -7.51 15.02 -0.79
N ARG A 416 -8.17 14.93 0.37
CA ARG A 416 -9.09 15.96 0.87
C ARG A 416 -8.36 17.23 1.28
N LEU A 417 -7.23 17.14 2.00
CA LEU A 417 -6.39 18.30 2.31
C LEU A 417 -6.02 19.09 1.04
N ALA A 418 -5.56 18.38 0.02
CA ALA A 418 -5.21 18.96 -1.26
C ALA A 418 -6.39 19.63 -1.96
N MET A 419 -7.53 18.95 -2.09
CA MET A 419 -8.62 19.43 -2.94
C MET A 419 -9.61 20.36 -2.23
N GLN A 420 -9.91 20.13 -0.95
CA GLN A 420 -10.90 20.88 -0.20
C GLN A 420 -10.31 22.13 0.46
N TYR A 421 -9.07 22.04 0.94
CA TYR A 421 -8.42 23.13 1.69
C TYR A 421 -7.31 23.84 0.90
N ASN A 422 -7.04 23.38 -0.33
CA ASN A 422 -5.95 23.87 -1.17
C ASN A 422 -4.59 23.82 -0.44
N ILE A 423 -4.32 22.73 0.28
CA ILE A 423 -3.05 22.47 0.98
C ILE A 423 -2.22 21.53 0.10
N PRO A 424 -1.16 21.99 -0.58
CA PRO A 424 -0.28 21.08 -1.31
C PRO A 424 0.37 20.09 -0.35
N VAL A 425 0.21 18.79 -0.62
CA VAL A 425 0.85 17.71 0.13
C VAL A 425 1.99 17.14 -0.70
N ILE A 426 3.20 17.16 -0.17
CA ILE A 426 4.40 16.64 -0.82
C ILE A 426 4.94 15.52 0.07
N ALA A 427 5.14 14.34 -0.52
CA ALA A 427 5.46 13.15 0.25
C ALA A 427 6.62 12.36 -0.36
N ALA A 428 7.40 11.71 0.49
CA ALA A 428 8.45 10.80 0.08
C ALA A 428 7.88 9.60 -0.69
N ALA A 429 8.51 9.20 -1.80
CA ALA A 429 8.10 8.02 -2.56
C ALA A 429 8.33 6.71 -1.80
N GLY A 430 9.34 6.67 -0.92
CA GLY A 430 9.78 5.49 -0.16
C GLY A 430 11.19 5.05 -0.53
N ASN A 431 11.79 4.22 0.33
CA ASN A 431 13.17 3.76 0.22
C ASN A 431 13.30 2.25 -0.08
N SER A 432 12.32 1.67 -0.79
CA SER A 432 12.24 0.22 -1.05
C SER A 432 12.73 -0.22 -2.45
N GLY A 433 13.42 0.66 -3.18
CA GLY A 433 14.01 0.35 -4.49
C GLY A 433 15.36 -0.39 -4.42
N PRO A 434 15.90 -0.89 -5.56
CA PRO A 434 15.20 -1.14 -6.81
C PRO A 434 14.52 -2.52 -6.78
N LYS A 435 14.79 -3.31 -5.72
CA LYS A 435 14.36 -4.69 -5.60
C LYS A 435 12.86 -4.73 -5.33
N THR A 436 12.11 -5.37 -6.21
CA THR A 436 10.87 -6.02 -5.79
C THR A 436 11.27 -7.03 -4.72
N MET A 437 10.76 -6.89 -3.50
CA MET A 437 11.11 -7.82 -2.43
C MET A 437 10.76 -9.24 -2.92
N PRO A 438 11.69 -10.21 -2.87
CA PRO A 438 11.51 -11.54 -3.48
C PRO A 438 10.35 -12.36 -2.89
N TYR A 439 9.73 -11.86 -1.81
CA TYR A 439 8.62 -12.50 -1.09
C TYR A 439 7.30 -11.74 -1.20
N THR A 440 7.25 -10.59 -1.89
CA THR A 440 5.99 -9.88 -2.17
C THR A 440 5.66 -10.03 -3.66
N PRO A 441 4.52 -10.64 -4.03
CA PRO A 441 4.13 -10.85 -5.43
C PRO A 441 3.78 -9.56 -6.19
N ILE A 442 4.15 -8.38 -5.67
CA ILE A 442 3.65 -7.09 -6.11
C ILE A 442 4.84 -6.13 -6.35
N PRO A 443 4.97 -5.53 -7.54
CA PRO A 443 6.12 -4.68 -7.90
C PRO A 443 6.05 -3.24 -7.36
N TYR A 444 4.97 -2.84 -6.68
CA TYR A 444 4.71 -1.44 -6.31
C TYR A 444 5.46 -1.04 -5.04
N GLN A 445 6.43 -0.12 -5.15
CA GLN A 445 7.25 0.31 -4.02
C GLN A 445 6.84 1.68 -3.44
N ILE A 446 5.95 2.39 -4.14
CA ILE A 446 5.44 3.70 -3.71
C ILE A 446 4.57 3.55 -2.47
N MET A 447 4.89 4.31 -1.43
CA MET A 447 4.21 4.27 -0.13
C MET A 447 3.09 5.32 -0.04
N SER A 448 2.12 5.10 0.85
CA SER A 448 1.16 6.15 1.23
C SER A 448 1.80 7.07 2.29
N PRO A 449 1.62 8.41 2.22
CA PRO A 449 0.66 9.15 1.39
C PRO A 449 1.12 9.47 -0.04
N GLY A 450 2.38 9.24 -0.42
CA GLY A 450 2.90 9.57 -1.75
C GLY A 450 2.11 8.95 -2.91
N GLY A 451 1.56 7.75 -2.71
CA GLY A 451 0.71 7.09 -3.70
C GLY A 451 -0.65 7.74 -3.98
N ALA A 452 -1.08 8.70 -3.14
CA ALA A 452 -2.38 9.33 -3.30
C ALA A 452 -2.46 10.20 -4.58
N LYS A 453 -3.66 10.29 -5.15
CA LYS A 453 -3.91 10.94 -6.44
C LYS A 453 -3.51 12.42 -6.45
N ASN A 454 -3.85 13.15 -5.39
CA ASN A 454 -3.63 14.59 -5.28
C ASN A 454 -2.45 14.93 -4.34
N VAL A 455 -1.45 14.05 -4.29
CA VAL A 455 -0.20 14.24 -3.57
C VAL A 455 0.94 14.24 -4.57
N LEU A 456 1.97 15.06 -4.35
CA LEU A 456 3.19 15.05 -5.15
C LEU A 456 4.23 14.12 -4.49
N ALA A 457 4.44 12.93 -5.06
CA ALA A 457 5.42 11.96 -4.60
C ALA A 457 6.80 12.26 -5.15
N VAL A 458 7.79 12.22 -4.27
CA VAL A 458 9.17 12.62 -4.57
C VAL A 458 10.12 11.44 -4.42
N GLY A 459 10.73 11.01 -5.52
CA GLY A 459 11.85 10.07 -5.55
C GLY A 459 13.20 10.77 -5.33
N ALA A 460 14.26 9.99 -5.17
CA ALA A 460 15.59 10.49 -4.82
C ALA A 460 16.61 10.25 -5.94
N VAL A 461 17.37 11.28 -6.29
CA VAL A 461 18.57 11.18 -7.15
C VAL A 461 19.84 11.53 -6.37
N ASN A 462 20.98 11.13 -6.91
CA ASN A 462 22.30 11.57 -6.45
C ASN A 462 22.76 12.86 -7.15
N ASN A 463 23.96 13.31 -6.83
CA ASN A 463 24.54 14.55 -7.38
C ASN A 463 24.82 14.52 -8.88
N ASN A 464 24.83 13.34 -9.50
CA ASN A 464 24.99 13.16 -10.93
C ASN A 464 23.63 12.96 -11.64
N ASN A 465 22.52 13.29 -10.96
CA ASN A 465 21.14 13.04 -11.42
C ASN A 465 20.81 11.56 -11.67
N GLY A 466 21.64 10.63 -11.16
CA GLY A 466 21.33 9.20 -11.23
C GLY A 466 20.34 8.82 -10.13
N ILE A 467 19.32 8.04 -10.47
CA ILE A 467 18.34 7.52 -9.50
C ILE A 467 19.05 6.81 -8.33
N ALA A 468 18.68 7.17 -7.11
CA ALA A 468 19.20 6.51 -5.93
C ALA A 468 18.74 5.05 -5.92
N SER A 469 19.63 4.12 -5.61
CA SER A 469 19.30 2.69 -5.63
C SER A 469 18.09 2.37 -4.75
N PHE A 470 17.99 2.99 -3.57
CA PHE A 470 16.88 2.80 -2.65
C PHE A 470 15.58 3.48 -3.09
N SER A 471 15.57 4.41 -4.05
CA SER A 471 14.37 5.18 -4.39
C SER A 471 13.26 4.26 -4.88
N SER A 472 12.11 4.29 -4.20
CA SER A 472 10.93 3.54 -4.60
C SER A 472 10.45 3.95 -6.00
N ARG A 473 9.97 2.97 -6.76
CA ARG A 473 9.51 3.10 -8.14
C ARG A 473 8.05 2.70 -8.27
N GLY A 474 7.38 3.29 -9.24
CA GLY A 474 5.98 3.02 -9.50
C GLY A 474 5.67 1.82 -10.38
N PRO A 475 4.39 1.67 -10.74
CA PRO A 475 3.26 2.54 -10.32
C PRO A 475 2.89 2.34 -8.84
N TYR A 476 1.97 3.16 -8.33
CA TYR A 476 1.28 2.87 -7.08
C TYR A 476 0.32 1.68 -7.25
N TYR A 477 -0.06 1.00 -6.15
CA TYR A 477 -0.81 -0.25 -6.23
C TYR A 477 -2.20 -0.13 -6.88
N THR A 478 -2.78 1.06 -6.89
CA THR A 478 -4.05 1.34 -7.57
C THR A 478 -3.87 1.66 -9.07
N GLY A 479 -2.64 1.52 -9.60
CA GLY A 479 -2.30 1.82 -10.99
C GLY A 479 -2.09 3.32 -11.27
N ILE A 480 -1.92 4.15 -10.23
CA ILE A 480 -1.60 5.57 -10.39
C ILE A 480 -0.11 5.73 -10.68
N ASP A 481 0.20 6.54 -11.68
CA ASP A 481 1.56 6.94 -12.04
C ASP A 481 2.23 7.69 -10.89
N LYS A 482 3.31 7.12 -10.36
CA LYS A 482 4.21 7.64 -9.32
C LYS A 482 5.64 7.11 -9.52
N PRO A 483 6.70 7.72 -8.96
CA PRO A 483 6.70 9.03 -8.33
C PRO A 483 6.34 10.12 -9.36
N ASP A 484 5.90 11.30 -8.92
CA ASP A 484 5.62 12.39 -9.85
C ASP A 484 6.92 13.08 -10.30
N ILE A 485 7.90 13.14 -9.41
CA ILE A 485 9.12 13.93 -9.62
C ILE A 485 10.27 13.34 -8.81
N VAL A 486 11.50 13.73 -9.12
CA VAL A 486 12.66 13.45 -8.28
C VAL A 486 13.37 14.71 -7.83
N ALA A 487 14.11 14.59 -6.72
CA ALA A 487 15.00 15.63 -6.21
C ALA A 487 16.24 15.00 -5.55
N PRO A 488 17.30 15.79 -5.28
CA PRO A 488 18.48 15.31 -4.57
C PRO A 488 18.10 14.68 -3.23
N GLY A 489 18.50 13.42 -3.03
CA GLY A 489 18.18 12.65 -1.83
C GLY A 489 19.32 11.74 -1.37
N VAL A 490 20.51 11.89 -1.95
CA VAL A 490 21.72 11.13 -1.56
C VAL A 490 22.75 12.11 -1.02
N ASN A 491 23.21 11.86 0.20
CA ASN A 491 24.22 12.63 0.91
C ASN A 491 23.90 14.13 1.00
N VAL A 492 22.64 14.38 1.32
CA VAL A 492 22.05 15.71 1.47
C VAL A 492 22.51 16.33 2.80
N PRO A 493 23.00 17.58 2.82
CA PRO A 493 23.32 18.26 4.07
C PRO A 493 22.08 18.50 4.92
N VAL A 494 22.13 18.06 6.18
CA VAL A 494 21.03 18.14 7.14
C VAL A 494 21.53 18.56 8.52
N LEU A 495 20.65 19.18 9.31
CA LEU A 495 20.91 19.50 10.71
C LEU A 495 20.57 18.29 11.59
N ASN A 496 21.55 17.78 12.33
CA ASN A 496 21.28 16.94 13.50
C ASN A 496 21.38 17.79 14.77
N TYR A 497 21.24 17.17 15.95
CA TYR A 497 21.20 17.79 17.29
C TYR A 497 21.98 19.10 17.52
N GLN A 498 23.19 19.25 16.94
CA GLN A 498 24.01 20.46 17.04
C GLN A 498 24.93 20.74 15.83
N LYS A 499 24.97 19.87 14.82
CA LYS A 499 25.90 20.01 13.70
C LYS A 499 25.26 19.67 12.37
N ILE A 500 25.84 20.23 11.33
CA ILE A 500 25.58 19.81 9.95
C ILE A 500 26.22 18.43 9.75
N THR A 501 25.42 17.50 9.25
CA THR A 501 25.83 16.17 8.78
C THR A 501 25.22 15.95 7.41
N THR A 502 25.39 14.76 6.86
CA THR A 502 24.73 14.33 5.63
C THR A 502 23.79 13.16 5.92
N ALA A 503 22.75 13.01 5.11
CA ALA A 503 21.87 11.87 5.16
C ALA A 503 21.33 11.52 3.75
N SER A 504 20.87 10.29 3.58
CA SER A 504 20.29 9.81 2.32
C SER A 504 18.90 9.21 2.54
N GLY A 505 17.98 9.47 1.61
CA GLY A 505 16.60 8.99 1.65
C GLY A 505 15.68 9.87 0.79
N THR A 506 14.57 9.29 0.32
CA THR A 506 13.47 10.08 -0.26
C THR A 506 12.87 11.07 0.75
N SER A 507 13.04 10.81 2.04
CA SER A 507 12.78 11.72 3.16
C SER A 507 13.52 13.06 3.09
N PHE A 508 14.63 13.17 2.33
CA PHE A 508 15.36 14.42 2.13
C PHE A 508 15.16 15.04 0.75
N ALA A 509 14.76 14.24 -0.24
CA ALA A 509 14.29 14.75 -1.53
C ALA A 509 12.93 15.48 -1.39
N CYS A 510 12.00 14.89 -0.63
CA CYS A 510 10.68 15.44 -0.33
C CYS A 510 10.68 16.89 0.21
N PRO A 511 11.45 17.23 1.26
CA PRO A 511 11.49 18.58 1.80
C PRO A 511 12.14 19.59 0.85
N TYR A 512 13.07 19.17 -0.02
CA TYR A 512 13.58 20.06 -1.06
C TYR A 512 12.51 20.47 -2.07
N VAL A 513 11.67 19.53 -2.52
CA VAL A 513 10.52 19.87 -3.36
C VAL A 513 9.49 20.70 -2.59
N SER A 514 9.34 20.48 -1.28
CA SER A 514 8.50 21.32 -0.42
C SER A 514 9.00 22.76 -0.34
N GLY A 515 10.33 22.95 -0.28
CA GLY A 515 10.95 24.26 -0.40
C GLY A 515 10.71 24.89 -1.77
N VAL A 516 10.92 24.16 -2.87
CA VAL A 516 10.65 24.70 -4.23
C VAL A 516 9.18 25.10 -4.35
N ALA A 517 8.25 24.28 -3.87
CA ALA A 517 6.83 24.62 -3.85
C ALA A 517 6.54 25.91 -3.06
N ALA A 518 7.24 26.14 -1.94
CA ALA A 518 7.12 27.39 -1.18
C ALA A 518 7.71 28.59 -1.92
N LEU A 519 8.82 28.43 -2.65
CA LEU A 519 9.35 29.49 -3.52
C LEU A 519 8.33 29.85 -4.61
N LEU A 520 7.74 28.86 -5.27
CA LEU A 520 6.76 29.05 -6.35
C LEU A 520 5.44 29.68 -5.85
N ALA A 521 5.06 29.40 -4.61
CA ALA A 521 3.87 29.98 -4.00
C ALA A 521 4.09 31.44 -3.55
N GLN A 522 5.34 31.88 -3.38
CA GLN A 522 5.62 33.28 -3.04
C GLN A 522 5.05 34.20 -4.13
N ASP A 523 4.36 35.25 -3.70
CA ASP A 523 3.70 36.26 -4.55
C ASP A 523 2.56 35.72 -5.46
N HIS A 524 2.15 34.46 -5.27
CA HIS A 524 1.05 33.81 -5.99
C HIS A 524 -0.09 33.39 -5.04
N GLU A 525 -0.62 34.36 -4.28
CA GLU A 525 -1.72 34.21 -3.33
C GLU A 525 -3.02 33.75 -4.03
N GLY A 526 -3.17 32.45 -4.23
CA GLY A 526 -4.29 31.85 -4.97
C GLY A 526 -3.91 30.70 -5.89
N LEU A 527 -2.62 30.36 -5.98
CA LEU A 527 -2.15 29.19 -6.71
C LEU A 527 -2.86 27.93 -6.20
N SER A 528 -3.60 27.25 -7.08
CA SER A 528 -4.23 25.99 -6.71
C SER A 528 -3.19 24.87 -6.62
N VAL A 529 -3.46 23.85 -5.81
CA VAL A 529 -2.62 22.64 -5.74
C VAL A 529 -2.37 22.04 -7.12
N THR A 530 -3.41 21.99 -7.97
CA THR A 530 -3.29 21.47 -9.34
C THR A 530 -2.36 22.32 -10.20
N GLN A 531 -2.46 23.65 -10.14
CA GLN A 531 -1.57 24.54 -10.90
C GLN A 531 -0.13 24.41 -10.42
N LEU A 532 0.10 24.35 -9.11
CA LEU A 532 1.43 24.17 -8.54
C LEU A 532 2.06 22.85 -9.00
N TYR A 533 1.32 21.74 -8.92
CA TYR A 533 1.84 20.45 -9.35
C TYR A 533 2.05 20.37 -10.86
N ASP A 534 1.16 20.95 -11.66
CA ASP A 534 1.33 20.98 -13.12
C ASP A 534 2.56 21.80 -13.52
N ALA A 535 2.78 22.95 -12.87
CA ALA A 535 3.97 23.77 -13.07
C ALA A 535 5.25 23.01 -12.69
N ILE A 536 5.29 22.33 -11.53
CA ILE A 536 6.44 21.53 -11.11
C ILE A 536 6.73 20.40 -12.10
N LYS A 537 5.70 19.67 -12.54
CA LYS A 537 5.85 18.53 -13.45
C LYS A 537 6.27 18.96 -14.86
N ARG A 538 5.74 20.07 -15.37
CA ARG A 538 6.10 20.59 -16.70
C ARG A 538 7.43 21.32 -16.72
N GLY A 539 7.79 21.97 -15.62
CA GLY A 539 9.06 22.65 -15.43
C GLY A 539 10.24 21.70 -15.20
N ALA A 540 9.95 20.45 -14.83
CA ALA A 540 10.93 19.41 -14.59
C ALA A 540 11.95 19.27 -15.74
N THR A 541 13.21 19.02 -15.38
CA THR A 541 14.20 18.57 -16.35
C THR A 541 14.08 17.07 -16.49
N ASP A 542 13.64 16.62 -17.66
CA ASP A 542 13.44 15.21 -18.00
C ASP A 542 14.75 14.41 -17.84
N LEU A 543 14.65 13.24 -17.22
CA LEU A 543 15.74 12.31 -16.92
C LEU A 543 15.24 10.89 -17.18
N GLY A 544 16.13 10.01 -17.64
CA GLY A 544 15.74 8.62 -17.91
C GLY A 544 15.16 8.46 -19.31
N GLU A 545 13.98 7.82 -19.41
CA GLU A 545 13.28 7.70 -20.69
C GLU A 545 12.57 9.02 -21.02
N THR A 546 12.41 9.35 -22.31
CA THR A 546 11.76 10.62 -22.67
C THR A 546 10.31 10.66 -22.19
N GLY A 547 9.98 11.68 -21.41
CA GLY A 547 8.66 11.88 -20.82
C GLY A 547 8.54 11.23 -19.45
N TYR A 548 7.31 10.90 -19.06
CA TYR A 548 7.09 10.28 -17.76
C TYR A 548 7.59 8.83 -17.73
N ASP A 549 8.34 8.47 -16.67
CA ASP A 549 8.71 7.08 -16.36
C ASP A 549 8.57 6.74 -14.85
N TYR A 550 8.55 5.45 -14.52
CA TYR A 550 8.34 4.98 -13.14
C TYR A 550 9.56 5.11 -12.22
N GLU A 551 10.71 5.56 -12.72
CA GLU A 551 11.93 5.81 -11.95
C GLU A 551 12.10 7.29 -11.59
N TYR A 552 12.02 8.17 -12.59
CA TYR A 552 12.25 9.61 -12.47
C TYR A 552 10.95 10.43 -12.43
N GLY A 553 9.79 9.82 -12.68
CA GLY A 553 8.55 10.56 -12.83
C GLY A 553 8.62 11.47 -14.05
N TYR A 554 8.30 12.75 -13.89
CA TYR A 554 8.50 13.77 -14.93
C TYR A 554 9.94 14.31 -15.00
N GLY A 555 10.86 13.83 -14.15
CA GLY A 555 12.25 14.26 -14.10
C GLY A 555 12.62 14.96 -12.79
N ILE A 556 13.78 15.63 -12.78
CA ILE A 556 14.23 16.40 -11.62
C ILE A 556 13.55 17.77 -11.57
N VAL A 557 13.06 18.17 -10.39
CA VAL A 557 12.49 19.51 -10.18
C VAL A 557 13.46 20.61 -10.65
N ASN A 558 12.95 21.58 -11.40
CA ASN A 558 13.67 22.80 -11.77
C ASN A 558 12.80 24.02 -11.42
N ALA A 559 13.24 24.80 -10.43
CA ALA A 559 12.44 25.89 -9.86
C ALA A 559 12.21 27.04 -10.84
N GLU A 560 13.22 27.43 -11.63
CA GLU A 560 13.12 28.50 -12.62
C GLU A 560 12.10 28.16 -13.72
N ASN A 561 12.25 27.00 -14.35
CA ASN A 561 11.30 26.55 -15.37
C ASN A 561 9.88 26.43 -14.81
N SER A 562 9.74 25.93 -13.58
CA SER A 562 8.43 25.80 -12.93
C SER A 562 7.78 27.15 -12.68
N LEU A 563 8.56 28.17 -12.31
CA LEU A 563 8.07 29.54 -12.13
C LEU A 563 7.61 30.12 -13.47
N GLU A 564 8.37 29.93 -14.55
CA GLU A 564 7.98 30.37 -15.89
C GLU A 564 6.61 29.80 -16.30
N TYR A 565 6.33 28.52 -15.98
CA TYR A 565 5.02 27.93 -16.26
C TYR A 565 3.87 28.56 -15.46
N ILE A 566 4.13 29.01 -14.22
CA ILE A 566 3.14 29.73 -13.41
C ILE A 566 2.87 31.10 -14.01
N GLU A 567 3.91 31.84 -14.38
CA GLU A 567 3.80 33.19 -14.93
C GLU A 567 3.18 33.22 -16.34
N GLN A 568 3.43 32.19 -17.14
CA GLN A 568 2.87 32.04 -18.49
C GLN A 568 1.44 31.47 -18.47
N ALA A 569 0.98 30.90 -17.36
CA ALA A 569 -0.40 30.43 -17.25
C ALA A 569 -1.35 31.64 -17.44
N PRO A 570 -2.34 31.55 -18.35
CA PRO A 570 -3.24 32.67 -18.58
C PRO A 570 -3.93 33.04 -17.27
N SER A 571 -3.69 34.26 -16.80
CA SER A 571 -4.35 34.79 -15.61
C SER A 571 -5.87 34.63 -15.77
N THR A 572 -6.58 34.40 -14.65
CA THR A 572 -8.05 34.32 -14.62
C THR A 572 -8.72 35.52 -15.30
N GLY A 573 -8.06 36.69 -15.31
CA GLY A 573 -8.46 37.86 -16.09
C GLY A 573 -8.46 37.62 -17.60
N ASN A 574 -7.41 37.00 -18.15
CA ASN A 574 -7.32 36.68 -19.58
C ASN A 574 -8.34 35.61 -20.00
N MET A 575 -8.59 34.61 -19.13
CA MET A 575 -9.61 33.59 -19.40
C MET A 575 -11.02 34.18 -19.39
N THR A 576 -11.32 35.08 -18.44
CA THR A 576 -12.60 35.81 -18.39
C THR A 576 -12.76 36.69 -19.63
N TYR A 577 -11.72 37.40 -20.06
CA TYR A 577 -11.73 38.17 -21.31
C TYR A 577 -11.95 37.29 -22.53
N MET A 578 -11.29 36.13 -22.61
CA MET A 578 -11.42 35.22 -23.75
C MET A 578 -12.84 34.63 -23.82
N VAL A 579 -13.40 34.23 -22.67
CA VAL A 579 -14.79 33.78 -22.57
C VAL A 579 -15.76 34.90 -22.94
N LEU A 580 -15.53 36.13 -22.47
CA LEU A 580 -16.35 37.30 -22.82
C LEU A 580 -16.29 37.59 -24.33
N VAL A 581 -15.10 37.52 -24.93
CA VAL A 581 -14.90 37.68 -26.38
C VAL A 581 -15.63 36.58 -27.15
N ILE A 582 -15.54 35.31 -26.73
CA ILE A 582 -16.28 34.20 -27.35
C ILE A 582 -17.79 34.41 -27.23
N MET A 583 -18.29 34.85 -26.06
CA MET A 583 -19.71 35.15 -25.88
C MET A 583 -20.16 36.33 -26.76
N ILE A 584 -19.35 37.39 -26.87
CA ILE A 584 -19.63 38.54 -27.73
C ILE A 584 -19.65 38.13 -29.21
N PHE A 585 -18.66 37.34 -29.67
CA PHE A 585 -18.65 36.81 -31.04
C PHE A 585 -19.85 35.89 -31.31
N GLY A 586 -20.20 35.02 -30.37
CA GLY A 586 -21.38 34.18 -30.44
C GLY A 586 -22.68 34.99 -30.54
N ALA A 587 -22.81 36.05 -29.73
CA ALA A 587 -23.94 36.97 -29.80
C ALA A 587 -23.99 37.72 -31.14
N ILE A 588 -22.86 38.24 -31.64
CA ILE A 588 -22.80 38.92 -32.94
C ILE A 588 -23.26 37.96 -34.05
N ILE A 589 -22.78 36.72 -34.09
CA ILE A 589 -23.20 35.72 -35.09
C ILE A 589 -24.70 35.43 -35.00
N MET A 590 -25.25 35.28 -33.79
CA MET A 590 -26.69 35.03 -33.60
C MET A 590 -27.57 36.22 -33.98
N PHE A 591 -27.13 37.46 -33.71
CA PHE A 591 -27.93 38.66 -33.95
C PHE A 591 -27.68 39.31 -35.32
N TYR A 592 -26.60 38.94 -36.02
CA TYR A 592 -26.25 39.44 -37.35
C TYR A 592 -27.40 39.33 -38.37
N PRO A 593 -28.16 38.21 -38.47
CA PRO A 593 -29.30 38.13 -39.38
C PRO A 593 -30.45 39.08 -39.04
N SER A 594 -30.61 39.43 -37.76
CA SER A 594 -31.66 40.35 -37.29
C SER A 594 -31.30 41.82 -37.48
N LEU A 595 -30.01 42.14 -37.33
CA LEU A 595 -29.45 43.48 -37.59
C LEU A 595 -29.43 43.79 -39.09
N ASN A 596 -29.08 42.81 -39.92
CA ASN A 596 -29.02 42.98 -41.38
C ASN A 596 -30.42 43.13 -42.02
N LYS A 597 -31.48 42.60 -41.38
CA LYS A 597 -32.88 42.79 -41.81
C LYS A 597 -33.47 44.17 -41.51
N LYS A 598 -32.81 45.00 -40.70
CA LYS A 598 -33.25 46.38 -40.38
C LYS A 598 -32.46 47.46 -41.15
N LEU A 599 -31.42 47.06 -41.87
CA LEU A 599 -30.54 47.95 -42.66
C LEU A 599 -30.83 47.90 -44.18
N HIS A 600 -31.75 47.04 -44.60
CA HIS A 600 -32.46 47.08 -45.88
C HIS A 600 -33.91 47.49 -45.61
#